data_AF-A0A8T5DNK8-F1
#
_entry.id   AF-A0A8T5DNK8-F1
#
_cell.length_a   1.000
_cell.length_b   1.000
_cell.length_c   1.000
_cell.angle_alpha   90.00
_cell.angle_beta   90.00
_cell.angle_gamma   90.00
#
_symmetry.space_group_name_H-M   'P 1'
#
loop_
_entity.id
_entity.type
_entity.pdbx_description
1 polymer ?
#
loop_
_entity_poly.entity_id
_entity_poly.type
_entity_poly.pdbx_seq_one_letter_code
_entity_poly.pdbx_strand_id
1 'polypeptide(L)'
;MAKKRERLEVIRDILKVVNESGNSIKPTPLLRKSNMSTKRFNEYFTELQKKELVKEIITKKGKEISLTEKGMQYLNKYSIIKEFVNEFGL
;
A
#
# COMPACT_ATOMS: atom_id res chain seq x y z
N MET A 1 -10.61 -22.11 5.63
CA MET A 1 -10.27 -21.09 6.65
C MET A 1 -9.59 -19.92 5.94
N ALA A 2 -10.01 -18.67 6.16
CA ALA A 2 -9.36 -17.53 5.50
C ALA A 2 -7.94 -17.36 6.06
N LYS A 3 -6.93 -17.52 5.19
CA LYS A 3 -5.51 -17.31 5.55
C LYS A 3 -5.35 -15.88 6.07
N LYS A 4 -4.70 -15.72 7.23
CA LYS A 4 -4.40 -14.39 7.76
C LYS A 4 -3.48 -13.68 6.77
N ARG A 5 -3.83 -12.44 6.40
CA ARG A 5 -2.98 -11.62 5.53
C ARG A 5 -1.63 -11.41 6.19
N GLU A 6 -0.59 -11.78 5.48
CA GLU A 6 0.78 -11.56 5.92
C GLU A 6 1.13 -10.07 5.87
N ARG A 7 2.08 -9.65 6.70
CA ARG A 7 2.46 -8.23 6.82
C ARG A 7 2.85 -7.60 5.47
N LEU A 8 3.58 -8.34 4.64
CA LEU A 8 3.99 -7.88 3.31
C LEU A 8 2.78 -7.73 2.37
N GLU A 9 1.79 -8.60 2.51
CA GLU A 9 0.55 -8.51 1.74
C GLU A 9 -0.25 -7.26 2.11
N VAL A 10 -0.34 -6.95 3.40
CA VAL A 10 -1.03 -5.74 3.88
C VAL A 10 -0.37 -4.47 3.35
N ILE A 11 0.97 -4.41 3.40
CA ILE A 11 1.73 -3.29 2.82
C ILE A 11 1.44 -3.18 1.32
N ARG A 12 1.54 -4.30 0.59
CA ARG A 12 1.25 -4.35 -0.85
C ARG A 12 -0.17 -3.86 -1.16
N ASP A 13 -1.17 -4.28 -0.40
CA ASP A 13 -2.57 -3.89 -0.60
C ASP A 13 -2.75 -2.37 -0.48
N ILE A 14 -2.17 -1.74 0.54
CA ILE A 14 -2.25 -0.28 0.72
C ILE A 14 -1.58 0.44 -0.46
N LEU A 15 -0.36 0.05 -0.81
CA LEU A 15 0.39 0.68 -1.91
C LEU A 15 -0.33 0.49 -3.25
N LYS A 16 -0.91 -0.68 -3.48
CA LYS A 16 -1.68 -1.00 -4.68
C LYS A 16 -2.90 -0.08 -4.84
N VAL A 17 -3.64 0.19 -3.76
CA VAL A 17 -4.79 1.12 -3.79
C VAL A 17 -4.36 2.53 -4.20
N VAL A 18 -3.22 3.00 -3.72
CA VAL A 18 -2.67 4.31 -4.12
C VAL A 18 -2.31 4.31 -5.61
N ASN A 19 -1.62 3.26 -6.08
CA ASN A 19 -1.22 3.11 -7.48
C ASN A 19 -2.45 3.12 -8.43
N GLU A 20 -3.44 2.28 -8.14
CA GLU A 20 -4.68 2.14 -8.93
C GLU A 20 -5.56 3.39 -8.93
N SER A 21 -5.36 4.31 -7.98
CA SER A 21 -6.07 5.58 -7.92
C SER A 21 -5.38 6.70 -8.71
N GLY A 22 -4.45 6.35 -9.61
CA GLY A 22 -3.68 7.33 -10.40
C GLY A 22 -2.47 7.87 -9.65
N ASN A 23 -1.84 7.05 -8.82
CA ASN A 23 -0.69 7.39 -7.98
C ASN A 23 -0.92 8.49 -6.93
N SER A 24 -2.17 8.93 -6.73
CA SER A 24 -2.53 9.87 -5.67
C SER A 24 -3.95 9.60 -5.18
N ILE A 25 -4.15 9.62 -3.87
CA ILE A 25 -5.47 9.39 -3.27
C ILE A 25 -5.64 10.16 -1.97
N LYS A 26 -6.85 10.63 -1.68
CA LYS A 26 -7.16 11.23 -0.38
C LYS A 26 -7.05 10.19 0.76
N PRO A 27 -6.69 10.60 1.99
CA PRO A 27 -6.57 9.68 3.14
C PRO A 27 -7.85 8.88 3.45
N THR A 28 -9.02 9.53 3.42
CA THR A 28 -10.28 8.86 3.77
C THR A 28 -10.67 7.75 2.77
N PRO A 29 -10.64 7.97 1.44
CA PRO A 29 -10.79 6.88 0.47
C PRO A 29 -9.75 5.77 0.61
N LEU A 30 -8.49 6.10 0.92
CA LEU A 30 -7.44 5.09 1.10
C LEU A 30 -7.73 4.16 2.28
N LEU A 31 -8.07 4.74 3.44
CA LEU A 31 -8.49 3.97 4.62
C LEU A 31 -9.67 3.06 4.28
N ARG A 32 -10.73 3.60 3.64
CA ARG A 32 -11.93 2.82 3.30
C ARG A 32 -11.63 1.66 2.35
N LYS A 33 -10.75 1.86 1.37
CA LYS A 33 -10.36 0.83 0.39
C LYS A 33 -9.38 -0.20 0.94
N SER A 34 -8.66 0.10 2.03
CA SER A 34 -7.65 -0.79 2.62
C SER A 34 -8.22 -2.02 3.34
N ASN A 35 -9.55 -2.08 3.52
CA ASN A 35 -10.27 -3.21 4.12
C ASN A 35 -9.66 -3.66 5.48
N MET A 36 -9.39 -2.71 6.36
CA MET A 36 -8.87 -2.94 7.70
C MET A 36 -9.39 -1.90 8.69
N SER A 37 -9.25 -2.16 9.99
CA SER A 37 -9.64 -1.20 11.02
C SER A 37 -8.76 0.05 10.99
N THR A 38 -9.32 1.19 11.37
CA THR A 38 -8.63 2.49 11.43
C THR A 38 -7.32 2.42 12.21
N LYS A 39 -7.31 1.72 13.35
CA LYS A 39 -6.10 1.55 14.18
C LYS A 39 -4.98 0.85 13.41
N ARG A 40 -5.27 -0.31 12.81
CA ARG A 40 -4.28 -1.07 12.04
C ARG A 40 -3.80 -0.28 10.84
N PHE A 41 -4.71 0.37 10.12
CA PHE A 41 -4.33 1.22 9.00
C PHE A 41 -3.34 2.30 9.41
N ASN A 42 -3.60 3.02 10.51
CA ASN A 42 -2.72 4.09 10.97
C ASN A 42 -1.33 3.58 11.37
N GLU A 43 -1.23 2.40 11.99
CA GLU A 43 0.04 1.74 12.33
C GLU A 43 0.86 1.46 11.06
N TYR A 44 0.24 0.83 10.06
CA TYR A 44 0.89 0.57 8.78
C TYR A 44 1.23 1.85 8.03
N PHE A 45 0.30 2.79 7.94
CA PHE A 45 0.47 4.04 7.22
C PHE A 45 1.64 4.86 7.77
N THR A 46 1.73 4.97 9.10
CA THR A 46 2.87 5.62 9.77
C THR A 46 4.19 4.95 9.40
N GLU A 47 4.21 3.62 9.34
CA GLU A 47 5.41 2.88 8.93
C GLU A 47 5.76 3.11 7.45
N LEU A 48 4.76 3.11 6.56
CA LEU A 48 4.96 3.37 5.13
C LEU A 48 5.54 4.77 4.89
N GLN A 49 5.08 5.77 5.65
CA GLN A 49 5.64 7.12 5.61
C GLN A 49 7.07 7.15 6.15
N LYS A 50 7.33 6.55 7.32
CA LYS A 50 8.69 6.46 7.90
C LYS A 50 9.69 5.75 6.99
N LYS A 51 9.22 4.78 6.21
CA LYS A 51 10.03 4.04 5.25
C LYS A 51 10.09 4.68 3.87
N GLU A 52 9.44 5.83 3.69
CA GLU A 52 9.37 6.58 2.44
C GLU A 52 8.79 5.74 1.29
N LEU A 53 7.82 4.88 1.56
CA LEU A 53 7.07 4.13 0.55
C LEU A 53 5.89 4.95 0.02
N VAL A 54 5.37 5.85 0.84
CA VAL A 54 4.35 6.84 0.48
C VAL A 54 4.77 8.20 0.99
N LYS A 55 4.29 9.24 0.34
CA LYS A 55 4.45 10.63 0.77
C LYS A 55 3.11 11.34 0.77
N GLU A 56 2.99 12.33 1.63
CA GLU A 56 1.85 13.25 1.62
C GLU A 56 2.18 14.43 0.72
N ILE A 57 1.24 14.77 -0.16
CA ILE A 57 1.35 15.93 -1.05
C ILE A 57 0.16 16.85 -0.80
N ILE A 58 0.41 18.15 -0.89
CA ILE A 58 -0.63 19.17 -0.80
C ILE A 58 -1.00 19.58 -2.21
N THR A 59 -2.27 19.37 -2.58
CA THR A 59 -2.83 19.79 -3.85
C THR A 59 -3.86 20.90 -3.64
N LYS A 60 -4.30 21.54 -4.72
CA LYS A 60 -5.44 22.49 -4.69
C LYS A 60 -6.73 21.86 -4.12
N LYS A 61 -6.85 20.53 -4.13
CA LYS A 61 -8.02 19.77 -3.66
C LYS A 61 -7.85 19.22 -2.23
N GLY A 62 -6.76 19.60 -1.55
CA GLY A 62 -6.40 19.18 -0.21
C GLY A 62 -5.24 18.20 -0.17
N LYS A 63 -5.10 17.56 0.99
CA LYS A 63 -4.05 16.58 1.27
C LYS A 63 -4.32 15.26 0.56
N GLU A 64 -3.32 14.77 -0.17
CA GLU A 64 -3.34 13.48 -0.84
C GLU A 64 -2.08 12.67 -0.50
N ILE A 65 -2.18 11.36 -0.68
CA ILE A 65 -1.13 10.38 -0.43
C ILE A 65 -0.72 9.82 -1.78
N SER A 66 0.58 9.88 -2.07
CA SER A 66 1.15 9.43 -3.34
C SER A 66 2.28 8.43 -3.10
N LEU A 67 2.51 7.51 -4.04
CA LEU A 67 3.66 6.60 -3.94
C LEU A 67 4.95 7.37 -4.22
N THR A 68 5.99 6.94 -3.52
CA THR A 68 7.36 7.28 -3.89
C THR A 68 7.88 6.28 -4.90
N GLU A 69 9.07 6.56 -5.45
CA GLU A 69 9.79 5.59 -6.28
C GLU A 69 10.04 4.27 -5.53
N LYS A 70 10.40 4.35 -4.25
CA LYS A 70 10.60 3.18 -3.37
C LYS A 70 9.31 2.38 -3.17
N GLY A 71 8.17 3.06 -3.06
CA GLY A 71 6.85 2.43 -3.02
C GLY A 71 6.53 1.64 -4.30
N MET A 72 6.82 2.22 -5.46
CA MET A 72 6.66 1.56 -6.76
C MET A 72 7.60 0.35 -6.89
N GLN A 73 8.87 0.50 -6.49
CA GLN A 73 9.83 -0.60 -6.49
C GLN A 73 9.38 -1.77 -5.58
N TYR A 74 8.77 -1.46 -4.43
CA TYR A 74 8.20 -2.48 -3.55
C TYR A 74 7.11 -3.30 -4.26
N LEU A 75 6.17 -2.63 -4.94
CA LEU A 75 5.11 -3.31 -5.69
C LEU A 75 5.67 -4.23 -6.77
N ASN A 76 6.68 -3.77 -7.52
CA ASN A 76 7.32 -4.57 -8.56
C ASN A 76 8.02 -5.80 -7.99
N LYS A 77 8.84 -5.63 -6.94
CA LYS A 77 9.54 -6.74 -6.29
C LYS A 77 8.57 -7.75 -5.66
N TYR A 78 7.48 -7.28 -5.08
CA TYR A 78 6.45 -8.16 -4.54
C TYR A 78 5.78 -8.98 -5.64
N SER A 79 5.52 -8.41 -6.83
CA SER A 79 4.97 -9.17 -7.96
C SER A 79 5.89 -10.32 -8.37
N ILE A 80 7.19 -10.05 -8.52
CA ILE A 80 8.21 -11.05 -8.86
C ILE A 80 8.22 -12.20 -7.83
N ILE A 81 8.22 -11.87 -6.53
CA ILE A 81 8.19 -12.87 -5.47
C ILE A 81 6.90 -13.69 -5.54
N LYS A 82 5.76 -13.05 -5.78
CA LYS A 82 4.47 -13.74 -5.86
C LYS A 82 4.39 -14.67 -7.06
N GLU A 83 4.89 -14.22 -8.21
CA GLU A 83 5.00 -15.03 -9.43
C GLU A 83 5.89 -16.24 -9.21
N PHE A 84 7.08 -16.05 -8.61
CA PHE A 84 7.97 -17.14 -8.22
C PHE A 84 7.29 -18.16 -7.29
N VAL A 85 6.67 -17.69 -6.21
CA VAL A 85 5.96 -18.57 -5.26
C VAL A 85 4.87 -19.38 -5.96
N ASN A 86 4.11 -18.74 -6.85
CA ASN A 86 3.07 -19.42 -7.64
C ASN A 86 3.65 -20.46 -8.62
N GLU A 87 4.77 -20.14 -9.28
CA GLU A 87 5.43 -21.03 -10.24
C GLU A 87 5.90 -22.33 -9.59
N PHE A 88 6.38 -22.25 -8.35
CA PHE A 88 6.84 -23.41 -7.59
C PHE A 88 5.78 -24.02 -6.65
N GLY A 89 4.54 -23.48 -6.66
CA GLY A 89 3.42 -24.00 -5.88
C GLY A 89 3.57 -23.87 -4.36
N LEU A 90 4.26 -22.83 -3.87
CA LEU A 90 4.59 -22.60 -2.45
C LEU A 90 3.60 -21.69 -1.71
#